data_AF-A0A1Q7ZKV3-F1
#
_entry.id   AF-A0A1Q7ZKV3-F1
#
_cell.length_a   1.000
_cell.length_b   1.000
_cell.length_c   1.000
_cell.angle_alpha   90.00
_cell.angle_beta   90.00
_cell.angle_gamma   90.00
#
_symmetry.space_group_name_H-M   'P 1'
#
loop_
_entity.id
_entity.type
_entity.pdbx_description
1 polymer ?
#
loop_
_entity_poly.entity_id
_entity_poly.type
_entity_poly.pdbx_seq_one_letter_code
_entity_poly.pdbx_strand_id
1 'polypeptide(L)'
;MPILEKLVQPGQARRWTDSIPLEYHYTAGVAGEEFRRELRDNGRFLVSKCSKCKSTYIPARMYCPSCFIEMKDQFPMDKPGYIYSFTSVNQDRSGTETDSPMTVGLVKFEGVKGGIVHFLDVDPDQVSIGMKVTPSLKNSSERTGAITDIRAFKPVSTGPSRVSVESEKVERQVVGAGENPARLLLRSIEESGYPIEEDEMTISSLRSKISRGELLTREEDKLLHRLGDKAREWRKAVKTSSETEPGDTLSG
;
A
#
# COMPACT_ATOMS: atom_id res chain seq x y z
N MET A 1 24.81 -25.66 -9.44
CA MET A 1 25.86 -25.12 -10.31
C MET A 1 25.17 -24.53 -11.52
N PRO A 2 25.40 -23.23 -11.82
CA PRO A 2 24.74 -22.60 -12.95
C PRO A 2 25.20 -23.28 -14.24
N ILE A 3 24.31 -23.35 -15.23
CA ILE A 3 24.68 -23.81 -16.59
C ILE A 3 25.56 -22.71 -17.19
N LEU A 4 26.86 -22.79 -16.92
CA LEU A 4 27.87 -21.85 -17.44
C LEU A 4 28.24 -22.18 -18.89
N GLU A 5 27.90 -23.38 -19.35
CA GLU A 5 28.26 -23.89 -20.67
C GLU A 5 27.17 -23.52 -21.69
N LYS A 6 27.50 -22.65 -22.65
CA LYS A 6 26.59 -22.25 -23.72
C LYS A 6 26.53 -23.36 -24.77
N LEU A 7 25.37 -24.02 -24.92
CA LEU A 7 25.15 -24.97 -26.00
C LEU A 7 25.07 -24.21 -27.34
N VAL A 8 26.09 -24.38 -28.19
CA VAL A 8 26.18 -23.73 -29.52
C VAL A 8 25.84 -24.66 -30.68
N GLN A 9 25.72 -25.96 -30.42
CA GLN A 9 25.34 -26.97 -31.41
C GLN A 9 23.97 -27.57 -31.10
N PRO A 10 23.00 -27.57 -32.04
CA PRO A 10 21.67 -28.13 -31.82
C PRO A 10 21.67 -29.62 -31.42
N GLY A 11 22.64 -30.40 -31.89
CA GLY A 11 22.79 -31.82 -31.52
C GLY A 11 23.23 -32.07 -30.07
N GLN A 12 23.68 -31.03 -29.36
CA GLN A 12 24.05 -31.08 -27.95
C GLN A 12 22.91 -30.62 -27.02
N ALA A 13 21.71 -30.39 -27.59
CA ALA A 13 20.54 -30.00 -26.81
C ALA A 13 20.27 -31.03 -25.71
N ARG A 14 20.48 -30.62 -24.45
CA ARG A 14 20.17 -31.45 -23.29
C ARG A 14 18.66 -31.39 -23.05
N ARG A 15 18.04 -32.55 -22.89
CA ARG A 15 16.64 -32.69 -22.46
C ARG A 15 16.64 -33.01 -20.97
N TRP A 16 15.95 -32.20 -20.18
CA TRP A 16 15.62 -32.50 -18.79
C TRP A 16 14.22 -33.09 -18.75
N THR A 17 14.06 -34.25 -18.10
CA THR A 17 12.77 -34.97 -18.03
C THR A 17 12.00 -34.70 -16.73
N ASP A 18 12.64 -34.07 -15.77
CA ASP A 18 12.15 -33.82 -14.41
C ASP A 18 12.21 -32.32 -14.06
N SER A 19 13.41 -31.77 -13.84
CA SER A 19 13.64 -30.40 -13.41
C SER A 19 14.83 -29.80 -14.15
N ILE A 20 14.64 -28.59 -14.69
CA ILE A 20 15.71 -27.83 -15.31
C ILE A 20 16.43 -27.07 -14.18
N PRO A 21 17.75 -27.25 -13.96
CA PRO A 21 18.49 -26.59 -12.90
C PRO A 21 18.78 -25.13 -13.28
N LEU A 22 17.74 -24.29 -13.20
CA LEU A 22 17.84 -22.85 -13.44
C LEU A 22 18.34 -22.14 -12.17
N GLU A 23 19.63 -21.81 -12.15
CA GLU A 23 20.21 -20.91 -11.15
C GLU A 23 20.34 -19.50 -11.75
N TYR A 24 19.55 -18.55 -11.24
CA TYR A 24 19.62 -17.15 -11.67
C TYR A 24 20.47 -16.33 -10.70
N HIS A 25 21.59 -15.79 -11.19
CA HIS A 25 22.35 -14.77 -10.48
C HIS A 25 21.90 -13.37 -10.94
N TYR A 26 20.92 -12.80 -10.25
CA TYR A 26 20.51 -11.41 -10.48
C TYR A 26 21.47 -10.45 -9.75
N THR A 27 22.31 -9.75 -10.51
CA THR A 27 23.05 -8.61 -9.98
C THR A 27 22.14 -7.37 -9.98
N ALA A 28 22.33 -6.44 -9.04
CA ALA A 28 21.53 -5.20 -9.05
C ALA A 28 21.98 -4.19 -10.10
N GLY A 29 23.07 -4.49 -10.84
CA GLY A 29 23.75 -3.52 -11.70
C GLY A 29 24.41 -2.40 -10.90
N VAL A 30 25.10 -1.49 -11.61
CA VAL A 30 25.87 -0.39 -11.00
C VAL A 30 24.97 0.52 -10.16
N ALA A 31 23.90 1.06 -10.75
CA ALA A 31 22.99 1.97 -10.05
C ALA A 31 22.22 1.30 -8.89
N GLY A 32 21.87 0.03 -9.02
CA GLY A 32 21.22 -0.71 -7.94
C GLY A 32 22.20 -1.00 -6.80
N GLU A 33 23.47 -1.28 -7.11
CA GLU A 33 24.52 -1.41 -6.10
C GLU A 33 24.79 -0.09 -5.37
N GLU A 34 24.82 1.04 -6.09
CA GLU A 34 24.94 2.37 -5.50
C GLU A 34 23.75 2.69 -4.58
N PHE A 35 22.52 2.36 -5.00
CA PHE A 35 21.34 2.49 -4.13
C PHE A 35 21.46 1.67 -2.84
N ARG A 36 21.93 0.42 -2.94
CA ARG A 36 22.13 -0.46 -1.79
C ARG A 36 23.20 0.07 -0.83
N ARG A 37 24.31 0.59 -1.38
CA ARG A 37 25.37 1.21 -0.57
C ARG A 37 24.88 2.47 0.13
N GLU A 38 24.14 3.33 -0.56
CA GLU A 38 23.56 4.53 0.06
C GLU A 38 22.57 4.18 1.19
N LEU A 39 21.75 3.15 0.99
CA LEU A 39 20.85 2.64 2.04
C LEU A 39 21.64 2.07 3.23
N ARG A 40 22.70 1.29 2.95
CA ARG A 40 23.54 0.68 3.99
C ARG A 40 24.26 1.74 4.82
N ASP A 41 25.03 2.58 4.14
CA ASP A 41 26.01 3.46 4.77
C ASP A 41 25.34 4.70 5.36
N ASN A 42 24.41 5.30 4.60
CA ASN A 42 23.81 6.59 4.95
C ASN A 42 22.34 6.48 5.38
N GLY A 43 21.66 5.37 5.09
CA GLY A 43 20.24 5.22 5.41
C GLY A 43 19.35 6.13 4.57
N ARG A 44 19.77 6.47 3.35
CA ARG A 44 19.02 7.32 2.42
C ARG A 44 18.66 6.56 1.17
N PHE A 45 17.69 7.08 0.43
CA PHE A 45 17.33 6.53 -0.87
C PHE A 45 18.05 7.25 -1.99
N LEU A 46 18.80 6.51 -2.80
CA LEU A 46 19.43 7.05 -3.98
C LEU A 46 18.45 7.09 -5.15
N VAL A 47 18.40 8.22 -5.85
CA VAL A 47 17.58 8.40 -7.05
C VAL A 47 18.44 8.81 -8.23
N SER A 48 17.95 8.60 -9.45
CA SER A 48 18.62 9.05 -10.68
C SER A 48 17.74 10.02 -11.43
N LYS A 49 18.32 11.08 -12.01
CA LYS A 49 17.62 12.09 -12.80
C LYS A 49 18.07 12.08 -14.26
N CYS A 50 17.10 12.13 -15.15
CA CYS A 50 17.37 12.17 -16.59
C CYS A 50 17.77 13.58 -17.01
N SER A 51 18.91 13.74 -17.67
CA SER A 51 19.39 15.03 -18.17
C SER A 51 18.48 15.63 -19.26
N LYS A 52 17.75 14.80 -20.02
CA LYS A 52 16.84 15.22 -21.10
C LYS A 52 15.45 15.57 -20.60
N CYS A 53 14.67 14.60 -20.11
CA CYS A 53 13.28 14.84 -19.68
C CYS A 53 13.12 15.27 -18.22
N LYS A 54 14.23 15.39 -17.47
CA LYS A 54 14.25 15.81 -16.06
C LYS A 54 13.48 14.93 -15.08
N SER A 55 12.94 13.79 -15.54
CA SER A 55 12.29 12.80 -14.67
C SER A 55 13.31 12.19 -13.70
N THR A 56 12.92 12.12 -12.44
CA THR A 56 13.68 11.47 -11.36
C THR A 56 13.07 10.10 -11.08
N TYR A 57 13.89 9.10 -10.76
CA TYR A 57 13.46 7.73 -10.54
C TYR A 57 14.00 7.11 -9.26
N ILE A 58 13.17 6.28 -8.62
CA ILE A 58 13.53 5.40 -7.50
C ILE A 58 13.14 3.95 -7.81
N PRO A 59 13.98 2.96 -7.46
CA PRO A 59 15.40 3.09 -7.14
C PRO A 59 16.21 3.76 -8.25
N ALA A 60 17.44 4.17 -7.93
CA ALA A 60 18.41 4.68 -8.90
C ALA A 60 18.59 3.70 -10.07
N ARG A 61 18.80 4.23 -11.28
CA ARG A 61 18.92 3.47 -12.53
C ARG A 61 19.94 4.12 -13.46
N MET A 62 20.63 3.30 -14.25
CA MET A 62 21.62 3.79 -15.24
C MET A 62 20.98 4.33 -16.52
N TYR A 63 19.67 4.19 -16.71
CA TYR A 63 19.03 4.46 -18.00
C TYR A 63 17.60 5.00 -17.87
N CYS A 64 17.27 5.98 -18.71
CA CYS A 64 15.93 6.55 -18.76
C CYS A 64 15.02 5.74 -19.70
N PRO A 65 13.94 5.11 -19.20
CA PRO A 65 13.06 4.28 -20.03
C PRO A 65 12.24 5.09 -21.05
N SER A 66 12.11 6.41 -20.87
CA SER A 66 11.36 7.27 -21.80
C SER A 66 12.25 7.91 -22.86
N CYS A 67 13.46 8.30 -22.51
CA CYS A 67 14.36 9.02 -23.41
C CYS A 67 15.40 8.13 -24.08
N PHE A 68 15.54 6.91 -23.60
CA PHE A 68 16.49 5.95 -24.08
C PHE A 68 17.97 6.40 -23.98
N ILE A 69 18.31 7.15 -22.93
CA ILE A 69 19.67 7.66 -22.66
C ILE A 69 20.20 7.22 -21.31
N GLU A 70 21.52 7.20 -21.18
CA GLU A 70 22.22 6.98 -19.91
C GLU A 70 21.88 8.06 -18.87
N MET A 71 21.77 7.65 -17.61
CA MET A 71 21.50 8.52 -16.46
C MET A 71 22.68 8.47 -15.50
N LYS A 72 23.48 9.54 -15.50
CA LYS A 72 24.67 9.69 -14.64
C LYS A 72 24.41 10.54 -13.40
N ASP A 73 23.38 11.39 -13.42
CA ASP A 73 23.02 12.27 -12.32
C ASP A 73 22.26 11.46 -11.26
N GLN A 74 22.95 11.14 -10.16
CA GLN A 74 22.41 10.46 -9.01
C GLN A 74 22.60 11.30 -7.75
N PHE A 75 21.60 11.31 -6.89
CA PHE A 75 21.67 12.03 -5.63
C PHE A 75 20.79 11.36 -4.57
N PRO A 76 21.14 11.49 -3.28
CA PRO A 76 20.32 10.99 -2.20
C PRO A 76 19.06 11.85 -2.04
N MET A 77 17.97 11.20 -1.67
CA MET A 77 16.69 11.83 -1.35
C MET A 77 16.37 11.60 0.12
N ASP A 78 16.02 12.70 0.80
CA ASP A 78 15.58 12.72 2.20
C ASP A 78 14.21 13.40 2.30
N LYS A 79 13.24 12.84 1.58
CA LYS A 79 11.86 13.33 1.57
C LYS A 79 10.95 12.24 2.13
N PRO A 80 9.91 12.61 2.90
CA PRO A 80 8.89 11.65 3.28
C PRO A 80 8.19 11.10 2.03
N GLY A 81 7.92 9.81 2.06
CA GLY A 81 7.06 9.17 1.08
C GLY A 81 5.59 9.39 1.41
N TYR A 82 4.73 8.85 0.56
CA TYR A 82 3.31 8.70 0.83
C TYR A 82 2.83 7.31 0.40
N ILE A 83 1.85 6.79 1.11
CA ILE A 83 1.22 5.51 0.76
C ILE A 83 0.40 5.72 -0.51
N TYR A 84 0.80 5.11 -1.62
CA TYR A 84 0.06 5.18 -2.88
C TYR A 84 -1.03 4.11 -2.96
N SER A 85 -0.72 2.91 -2.48
CA SER A 85 -1.66 1.79 -2.34
C SER A 85 -1.17 0.87 -1.23
N PHE A 86 -2.07 0.11 -0.62
CA PHE A 86 -1.72 -0.87 0.42
C PHE A 86 -2.68 -2.07 0.40
N THR A 87 -2.28 -3.13 1.09
CA THR A 87 -3.11 -4.29 1.38
C THR A 87 -2.75 -4.85 2.75
N SER A 88 -3.71 -5.51 3.39
CA SER A 88 -3.49 -6.29 4.60
C SER A 88 -3.36 -7.77 4.24
N VAL A 89 -2.36 -8.42 4.80
CA VAL A 89 -2.09 -9.84 4.65
C VAL A 89 -2.52 -10.53 5.94
N ASN A 90 -3.69 -11.18 5.89
CA ASN A 90 -4.33 -11.81 7.04
C ASN A 90 -4.11 -13.34 7.10
N GLN A 91 -3.44 -13.91 6.10
CA GLN A 91 -3.16 -15.33 6.01
C GLN A 91 -1.68 -15.56 5.76
N ASP A 92 -1.16 -16.64 6.34
CA ASP A 92 0.20 -17.08 6.07
C ASP A 92 0.31 -17.83 4.73
N ARG A 93 1.50 -18.35 4.43
CA ARG A 93 1.76 -19.08 3.18
C ARG A 93 1.01 -20.41 3.07
N SER A 94 0.48 -20.94 4.17
CA SER A 94 -0.35 -22.14 4.19
C SER A 94 -1.85 -21.84 4.01
N GLY A 95 -2.23 -20.56 4.02
CA GLY A 95 -3.62 -20.11 3.99
C GLY A 95 -4.28 -20.03 5.37
N THR A 96 -3.53 -20.27 6.44
CA THR A 96 -4.03 -20.19 7.81
C THR A 96 -4.13 -18.72 8.23
N GLU A 97 -5.23 -18.34 8.88
CA GLU A 97 -5.37 -16.99 9.45
C GLU A 97 -4.25 -16.71 10.44
N THR A 98 -3.70 -15.50 10.39
CA THR A 98 -2.64 -15.07 11.30
C THR A 98 -3.20 -14.17 12.39
N ASP A 99 -2.71 -14.37 13.63
CA ASP A 99 -3.02 -13.50 14.76
C ASP A 99 -2.40 -12.09 14.63
N SER A 100 -1.42 -11.94 13.73
CA SER A 100 -0.69 -10.68 13.49
C SER A 100 -0.73 -10.29 12.01
N PRO A 101 -1.85 -9.72 11.52
CA PRO A 101 -1.96 -9.21 10.16
C PRO A 101 -0.84 -8.24 9.81
N MET A 102 -0.25 -8.41 8.63
CA MET A 102 0.80 -7.51 8.14
C MET A 102 0.24 -6.55 7.10
N THR A 103 0.51 -5.26 7.23
CA THR A 103 0.17 -4.27 6.21
C THR A 103 1.36 -4.05 5.29
N VAL A 104 1.15 -4.23 3.98
CA VAL A 104 2.16 -3.98 2.93
C VAL A 104 1.67 -2.86 2.04
N GLY A 105 2.57 -1.91 1.74
CA GLY A 105 2.25 -0.72 0.95
C GLY A 105 3.23 -0.45 -0.18
N LEU A 106 2.74 0.16 -1.26
CA LEU A 106 3.57 0.84 -2.25
C LEU A 106 3.74 2.29 -1.82
N VAL A 107 4.96 2.65 -1.41
CA VAL A 107 5.34 4.01 -1.02
C VAL A 107 5.92 4.74 -2.22
N LYS A 108 5.35 5.90 -2.55
CA LYS A 108 5.83 6.79 -3.61
C LYS A 108 6.35 8.10 -3.01
N PHE A 109 7.09 8.85 -3.83
CA PHE A 109 7.72 10.10 -3.41
C PHE A 109 7.36 11.21 -4.40
N GLU A 110 7.14 12.42 -3.87
CA GLU A 110 6.67 13.55 -4.66
C GLU A 110 7.66 13.91 -5.77
N GLY A 111 7.18 13.98 -7.01
CA GLY A 111 8.01 14.27 -8.18
C GLY A 111 9.00 13.16 -8.58
N VAL A 112 8.91 11.96 -7.99
CA VAL A 112 9.80 10.82 -8.29
C VAL A 112 8.98 9.65 -8.85
N LYS A 113 9.42 9.12 -10.00
CA LYS A 113 8.81 7.96 -10.64
C LYS A 113 9.32 6.66 -10.01
N GLY A 114 8.44 5.68 -9.92
CA GLY A 114 8.69 4.43 -9.20
C GLY A 114 8.15 4.48 -7.77
N GLY A 115 8.63 3.59 -6.93
CA GLY A 115 8.23 3.48 -5.53
C GLY A 115 8.91 2.29 -4.86
N ILE A 116 8.71 2.19 -3.55
CA ILE A 116 9.23 1.10 -2.72
C ILE A 116 8.04 0.32 -2.17
N VAL A 117 7.97 -0.98 -2.46
CA VAL A 117 6.99 -1.87 -1.84
C VAL A 117 7.60 -2.41 -0.56
N HIS A 118 6.94 -2.15 0.58
CA HIS A 118 7.45 -2.58 1.87
C HIS A 118 6.37 -2.64 2.96
N PHE A 119 6.71 -3.18 4.13
CA PHE A 119 5.83 -3.19 5.29
C PHE A 119 5.51 -1.78 5.78
N LEU A 120 4.29 -1.59 6.27
CA LEU A 120 3.82 -0.39 6.94
C LEU A 120 3.69 -0.66 8.44
N ASP A 121 4.28 0.21 9.26
CA ASP A 121 4.16 0.22 10.72
C ASP A 121 3.00 1.14 11.10
N VAL A 122 1.80 0.70 10.71
CA VAL A 122 0.52 1.39 10.92
C VAL A 122 -0.54 0.33 11.15
N ASP A 123 -1.40 0.57 12.14
CA ASP A 123 -2.55 -0.28 12.37
C ASP A 123 -3.41 -0.36 11.08
N PRO A 124 -3.87 -1.57 10.67
CA PRO A 124 -4.67 -1.75 9.46
C PRO A 124 -5.92 -0.86 9.39
N ASP A 125 -6.48 -0.49 10.54
CA ASP A 125 -7.68 0.37 10.61
C ASP A 125 -7.35 1.87 10.49
N GLN A 126 -6.07 2.24 10.61
CA GLN A 126 -5.61 3.64 10.56
C GLN A 126 -4.89 3.99 9.25
N VAL A 127 -4.44 3.00 8.49
CA VAL A 127 -3.74 3.21 7.23
C VAL A 127 -4.66 3.81 6.17
N SER A 128 -4.16 4.80 5.44
CA SER A 128 -4.91 5.46 4.37
C SER A 128 -4.01 5.85 3.20
N ILE A 129 -4.61 5.85 2.00
CA ILE A 129 -3.94 6.35 0.79
C ILE A 129 -3.62 7.85 0.98
N GLY A 130 -2.41 8.24 0.60
CA GLY A 130 -1.91 9.61 0.74
C GLY A 130 -1.21 9.90 2.08
N MET A 131 -1.34 9.03 3.08
CA MET A 131 -0.66 9.19 4.37
C MET A 131 0.85 9.31 4.19
N LYS A 132 1.44 10.34 4.82
CA LYS A 132 2.89 10.60 4.78
C LYS A 132 3.63 9.63 5.68
N VAL A 133 4.68 9.03 5.15
CA VAL A 133 5.48 8.02 5.86
C VAL A 133 6.97 8.23 5.68
N THR A 134 7.75 7.79 6.67
CA THR A 134 9.21 7.73 6.64
C THR A 134 9.70 6.32 6.93
N PRO A 135 10.84 5.91 6.36
CA PRO A 135 11.39 4.59 6.63
C PRO A 135 11.90 4.50 8.08
N SER A 136 11.52 3.44 8.77
CA SER A 136 12.14 2.97 10.01
C SER A 136 13.28 2.03 9.63
N LEU A 137 14.52 2.45 9.80
CA LEU A 137 15.71 1.69 9.40
C LEU A 137 16.29 0.92 10.58
N LYS A 138 16.99 -0.18 10.28
CA LYS A 138 17.90 -0.83 11.23
C LYS A 138 19.02 0.13 11.67
N ASN A 139 19.63 -0.18 12.81
CA ASN A 139 20.83 0.50 13.28
C ASN A 139 21.92 0.43 12.20
N SER A 140 22.77 1.46 12.08
CA SER A 140 23.79 1.53 11.04
C SER A 140 24.71 0.31 11.01
N SER A 141 25.06 -0.25 12.17
CA SER A 141 25.88 -1.46 12.30
C SER A 141 25.20 -2.75 11.82
N GLU A 142 23.88 -2.78 11.72
CA GLU A 142 23.08 -3.95 11.29
C GLU A 142 22.71 -3.90 9.81
N ARG A 143 22.97 -2.79 9.13
CA ARG A 143 22.59 -2.61 7.73
C ARG A 143 23.56 -3.34 6.81
N THR A 144 23.03 -4.00 5.79
CA THR A 144 23.76 -4.83 4.83
C THR A 144 23.67 -4.32 3.38
N GLY A 145 22.82 -3.33 3.12
CA GLY A 145 22.41 -2.85 1.80
C GLY A 145 21.20 -3.58 1.24
N ALA A 146 20.61 -4.52 1.98
CA ALA A 146 19.37 -5.18 1.57
C ALA A 146 18.17 -4.24 1.75
N ILE A 147 17.11 -4.43 0.96
CA ILE A 147 15.85 -3.67 1.16
C ILE A 147 15.25 -3.92 2.55
N THR A 148 15.56 -5.08 3.15
CA THR A 148 15.19 -5.46 4.51
C THR A 148 15.96 -4.70 5.61
N ASP A 149 16.89 -3.82 5.25
CA ASP A 149 17.44 -2.82 6.18
C ASP A 149 16.40 -1.77 6.56
N ILE A 150 15.36 -1.60 5.74
CA ILE A 150 14.12 -0.95 6.11
C ILE A 150 13.32 -1.96 6.92
N ARG A 151 12.99 -1.64 8.18
CA ARG A 151 12.10 -2.47 9.00
C ARG A 151 10.67 -2.33 8.52
N ALA A 152 10.19 -1.09 8.40
CA ALA A 152 8.87 -0.73 7.91
C ALA A 152 8.84 0.77 7.56
N PHE A 153 7.77 1.25 6.92
CA PHE A 153 7.48 2.67 6.82
C PHE A 153 6.45 3.07 7.88
N LYS A 154 6.77 4.09 8.67
CA LYS A 154 5.92 4.59 9.74
C LYS A 154 5.35 5.98 9.41
N PRO A 155 4.21 6.39 9.99
CA PRO A 155 3.66 7.71 9.77
C PRO A 155 4.66 8.80 10.19
N VAL A 156 4.69 9.90 9.43
CA VAL A 156 5.41 11.09 9.90
C VAL A 156 4.62 11.65 11.07
N SER A 157 5.20 11.65 12.26
CA SER A 157 4.64 12.38 13.40
C SER A 157 4.63 13.86 13.05
N THR A 158 3.48 14.38 12.61
CA THR A 158 3.25 15.82 12.64
C THR A 158 3.13 16.19 14.11
N GLY A 159 4.23 16.64 14.72
CA GLY A 159 4.09 17.49 15.90
C GLY A 159 3.18 18.67 15.53
N PRO A 160 2.32 19.14 16.43
CA PRO A 160 1.42 20.24 16.10
C PRO A 160 2.28 21.45 15.72
N SER A 161 2.09 21.97 14.50
CA SER A 161 2.54 23.31 14.18
C SER A 161 1.93 24.24 15.21
N ARG A 162 2.78 24.87 16.04
CA ARG A 162 2.39 25.95 16.94
C ARG A 162 1.82 27.10 16.12
N VAL A 163 0.51 27.06 15.89
CA VAL A 163 -0.28 28.28 15.81
C VAL A 163 -0.72 28.54 17.24
N SER A 164 -0.14 29.57 17.83
CA SER A 164 -0.58 30.15 19.08
C SER A 164 -2.02 30.61 18.93
N VAL A 165 -2.96 29.82 19.41
CA VAL A 165 -4.26 30.31 19.86
C VAL A 165 -4.26 30.14 21.36
N GLU A 166 -4.47 31.26 22.03
CA GLU A 166 -4.42 31.42 23.47
C GLU A 166 -5.29 30.40 24.20
N SER A 167 -4.77 29.95 25.32
CA SER A 167 -5.42 29.04 26.25
C SER A 167 -6.62 29.72 26.91
N GLU A 168 -7.82 29.48 26.39
CA GLU A 168 -9.04 29.60 27.19
C GLU A 168 -9.44 28.21 27.72
N LYS A 169 -9.37 28.10 29.05
CA LYS A 169 -9.93 27.00 29.84
C LYS A 169 -11.39 26.82 29.47
N VAL A 170 -11.78 25.64 28.97
CA VAL A 170 -13.14 25.14 29.19
C VAL A 170 -13.09 23.65 29.57
N GLU A 171 -13.90 23.37 30.57
CA GLU A 171 -14.14 22.15 31.29
C GLU A 171 -14.34 20.88 30.44
N ARG A 172 -14.08 19.74 31.08
CA ARG A 172 -14.59 18.43 30.68
C ARG A 172 -16.10 18.53 30.45
N GLN A 173 -16.52 18.66 29.20
CA GLN A 173 -17.89 18.46 28.78
C GLN A 173 -18.05 17.06 28.21
N VAL A 174 -18.95 16.31 28.84
CA VAL A 174 -19.65 15.17 28.27
C VAL A 174 -20.42 15.71 27.05
N VAL A 175 -19.99 15.40 25.83
CA VAL A 175 -20.68 15.86 24.62
C VAL A 175 -21.61 14.76 24.13
N GLY A 176 -22.91 14.95 24.40
CA GLY A 176 -23.98 14.31 23.67
C GLY A 176 -24.29 15.04 22.35
N ALA A 177 -24.96 14.30 21.46
CA ALA A 177 -25.66 14.76 20.26
C ALA A 177 -24.82 15.31 19.08
N GLY A 178 -23.78 14.56 18.68
CA GLY A 178 -23.32 14.49 17.30
C GLY A 178 -23.68 13.12 16.73
N GLU A 179 -24.09 13.02 15.47
CA GLU A 179 -24.59 11.77 14.87
C GLU A 179 -23.62 10.59 15.09
N ASN A 180 -24.14 9.49 15.63
CA ASN A 180 -23.38 8.26 15.84
C ASN A 180 -22.79 7.78 14.49
N PRO A 181 -21.47 7.59 14.35
CA PRO A 181 -20.83 7.14 13.11
C PRO A 181 -21.49 5.89 12.50
N ALA A 182 -21.96 4.97 13.36
CA ALA A 182 -22.67 3.77 12.92
C ALA A 182 -24.02 4.08 12.24
N ARG A 183 -24.74 5.13 12.70
CA ARG A 183 -25.99 5.58 12.06
C ARG A 183 -25.74 6.17 10.68
N LEU A 184 -24.69 6.98 10.54
CA LEU A 184 -24.29 7.55 9.25
C LEU A 184 -23.91 6.45 8.24
N LEU A 185 -23.15 5.46 8.70
CA LEU A 185 -22.73 4.33 7.87
C LEU A 185 -23.92 3.45 7.46
N LEU A 186 -24.83 3.15 8.39
CA LEU A 186 -26.05 2.38 8.11
C LEU A 186 -26.93 3.10 7.07
N ARG A 187 -27.13 4.41 7.23
CA ARG A 187 -27.88 5.23 6.27
C ARG A 187 -27.26 5.18 4.88
N SER A 188 -25.93 5.28 4.79
CA SER A 188 -25.20 5.15 3.54
C SER A 188 -25.42 3.77 2.89
N ILE A 189 -25.44 2.70 3.67
CA ILE A 189 -25.72 1.35 3.14
C ILE A 189 -27.14 1.29 2.56
N GLU A 190 -28.15 1.79 3.29
CA GLU A 190 -29.54 1.77 2.83
C GLU A 190 -29.75 2.61 1.56
N GLU A 191 -29.15 3.80 1.50
CA GLU A 191 -29.19 4.68 0.32
C GLU A 191 -28.48 4.08 -0.90
N SER A 192 -27.58 3.12 -0.73
CA SER A 192 -26.91 2.44 -1.86
C SER A 192 -27.82 1.47 -2.60
N GLY A 193 -28.91 1.00 -1.99
CA GLY A 193 -29.73 -0.08 -2.53
C GLY A 193 -28.97 -1.40 -2.70
N TYR A 194 -27.85 -1.59 -2.00
CA TYR A 194 -27.05 -2.81 -2.06
C TYR A 194 -27.87 -4.03 -1.57
N PRO A 195 -27.95 -5.13 -2.34
CA PRO A 195 -28.62 -6.35 -1.90
C PRO A 195 -27.78 -7.04 -0.81
N ILE A 196 -28.23 -6.93 0.43
CA ILE A 196 -27.60 -7.56 1.59
C ILE A 196 -27.88 -9.07 1.54
N GLU A 197 -26.85 -9.89 1.59
CA GLU A 197 -26.93 -11.36 1.47
C GLU A 197 -27.01 -12.05 2.85
N GLU A 198 -26.71 -11.29 3.90
CA GLU A 198 -26.72 -11.72 5.28
C GLU A 198 -28.14 -11.96 5.79
N ASP A 199 -28.26 -12.77 6.85
CA ASP A 199 -29.57 -13.18 7.35
C ASP A 199 -30.39 -12.00 7.88
N GLU A 200 -31.70 -12.04 7.60
CA GLU A 200 -32.63 -10.94 7.90
C GLU A 200 -32.73 -10.65 9.41
N MET A 201 -32.51 -11.66 10.26
CA MET A 201 -32.50 -11.51 11.72
C MET A 201 -31.26 -10.74 12.22
N THR A 202 -30.07 -11.01 11.69
CA THR A 202 -28.84 -10.29 12.03
C THR A 202 -28.93 -8.83 11.61
N ILE A 203 -29.44 -8.57 10.40
CA ILE A 203 -29.57 -7.20 9.88
C ILE A 203 -30.64 -6.40 10.64
N SER A 204 -31.78 -7.01 10.97
CA SER A 204 -32.81 -6.35 11.77
C SER A 204 -32.33 -6.07 13.20
N SER A 205 -31.60 -7.00 13.82
CA SER A 205 -30.96 -6.80 15.13
C SER A 205 -29.96 -5.63 15.10
N LEU A 206 -29.07 -5.60 14.10
CA LEU A 206 -28.07 -4.55 13.92
C LEU A 206 -28.73 -3.17 13.73
N ARG A 207 -29.74 -3.07 12.86
CA ARG A 207 -30.54 -1.83 12.67
C ARG A 207 -31.16 -1.36 13.99
N SER A 208 -31.72 -2.28 14.75
CA SER A 208 -32.38 -2.00 16.03
C SER A 208 -31.42 -1.46 17.08
N LYS A 209 -30.21 -2.04 17.18
CA LYS A 209 -29.16 -1.56 18.09
C LYS A 209 -28.66 -0.17 17.70
N ILE A 210 -28.41 0.06 16.43
CA ILE A 210 -27.95 1.35 15.89
C ILE A 210 -29.03 2.44 16.06
N SER A 211 -30.31 2.11 15.87
CA SER A 211 -31.42 3.04 16.10
C SER A 211 -31.58 3.39 17.58
N ARG A 212 -31.37 2.44 18.49
CA ARG A 212 -31.36 2.69 19.95
C ARG A 212 -30.09 3.35 20.47
N GLY A 213 -29.04 3.43 19.66
CA GLY A 213 -27.75 4.02 20.06
C GLY A 213 -26.97 3.14 21.04
N GLU A 214 -27.22 1.83 21.01
CA GLU A 214 -26.50 0.84 21.82
C GLU A 214 -25.07 0.64 21.28
N LEU A 215 -24.16 0.21 22.16
CA LEU A 215 -22.81 -0.17 21.76
C LEU A 215 -22.85 -1.47 20.94
N LEU A 216 -22.22 -1.44 19.77
CA LEU A 216 -22.07 -2.62 18.91
C LEU A 216 -20.98 -3.54 19.46
N THR A 217 -21.16 -4.85 19.29
CA THR A 217 -20.06 -5.79 19.51
C THR A 217 -19.00 -5.62 18.41
N ARG A 218 -17.79 -6.14 18.66
CA ARG A 218 -16.70 -6.11 17.66
C ARG A 218 -17.08 -6.82 16.35
N GLU A 219 -17.93 -7.85 16.42
CA GLU A 219 -18.41 -8.57 15.24
C GLU A 219 -19.46 -7.76 14.47
N GLU A 220 -20.37 -7.11 15.18
CA GLU A 220 -21.41 -6.24 14.61
C GLU A 220 -20.81 -5.00 13.93
N ASP A 221 -19.79 -4.41 14.54
CA ASP A 221 -19.06 -3.27 13.98
C ASP A 221 -18.29 -3.67 12.71
N LYS A 222 -17.58 -4.80 12.73
CA LYS A 222 -16.92 -5.38 11.55
C LYS A 222 -17.91 -5.68 10.44
N LEU A 223 -19.09 -6.21 10.77
CA LEU A 223 -20.13 -6.51 9.81
C LEU A 223 -20.67 -5.23 9.17
N LEU A 224 -20.94 -4.19 9.97
CA LEU A 224 -21.41 -2.90 9.48
C LEU A 224 -20.39 -2.26 8.52
N HIS A 225 -19.11 -2.28 8.87
CA HIS A 225 -18.04 -1.76 8.01
C HIS A 225 -17.90 -2.55 6.70
N ARG A 226 -17.96 -3.89 6.77
CA ARG A 226 -17.93 -4.76 5.58
C ARG A 226 -19.10 -4.48 4.63
N LEU A 227 -20.32 -4.32 5.16
CA LEU A 227 -21.50 -3.94 4.38
C LEU A 227 -21.35 -2.55 3.78
N GLY A 228 -20.77 -1.62 4.53
CA GLY A 228 -20.44 -0.27 4.06
C GLY A 228 -19.49 -0.29 2.86
N ASP A 229 -18.50 -1.17 2.86
CA ASP A 229 -17.54 -1.30 1.75
C ASP A 229 -18.21 -1.88 0.50
N LYS A 230 -18.97 -2.97 0.65
CA LYS A 230 -19.77 -3.58 -0.42
C LYS A 230 -20.76 -2.58 -1.03
N ALA A 231 -21.45 -1.79 -0.21
CA ALA A 231 -22.36 -0.74 -0.64
C ALA A 231 -21.67 0.37 -1.46
N ARG A 232 -20.43 0.75 -1.11
CA ARG A 232 -19.65 1.74 -1.87
C ARG A 232 -19.22 1.20 -3.23
N GLU A 233 -18.76 -0.05 -3.28
CA GLU A 233 -18.41 -0.70 -4.55
C GLU A 233 -19.65 -0.89 -5.45
N TRP A 234 -20.81 -1.24 -4.87
CA TRP A 234 -22.07 -1.32 -5.58
C TRP A 234 -22.46 -0.01 -6.24
N ARG A 235 -22.41 1.12 -5.52
CA ARG A 235 -22.68 2.44 -6.12
C ARG A 235 -21.73 2.78 -7.27
N LYS A 236 -20.44 2.44 -7.14
CA LYS A 236 -19.49 2.63 -8.24
C LYS A 236 -19.89 1.81 -9.46
N ALA A 237 -20.22 0.53 -9.26
CA ALA A 237 -20.64 -0.37 -10.33
C ALA A 237 -21.93 0.12 -11.04
N VAL A 238 -22.94 0.55 -10.26
CA VAL A 238 -24.18 1.12 -10.82
C VAL A 238 -23.90 2.39 -11.61
N LYS A 239 -23.05 3.28 -11.07
CA LYS A 239 -22.67 4.51 -11.77
C LYS A 239 -21.94 4.21 -13.09
N THR A 240 -20.93 3.35 -13.05
CA THR A 240 -20.19 2.95 -14.28
C THR A 240 -21.10 2.27 -15.29
N SER A 241 -22.05 1.45 -14.84
CA SER A 241 -23.04 0.82 -15.71
C SER A 241 -24.00 1.83 -16.34
N SER A 242 -24.40 2.88 -15.61
CA SER A 242 -25.25 3.96 -16.15
C SER A 242 -24.53 4.88 -17.14
N GLU A 243 -23.21 4.94 -17.08
CA GLU A 243 -22.36 5.73 -17.98
C GLU A 243 -21.90 4.95 -19.23
N THR A 244 -22.22 3.66 -19.34
CA THR A 244 -21.86 2.84 -20.51
C THR A 244 -22.89 3.07 -21.61
N GLU A 245 -22.46 3.56 -22.78
CA GLU A 245 -23.37 3.70 -23.92
C GLU A 245 -23.77 2.33 -24.47
N PRO A 246 -25.02 2.14 -24.96
CA PRO A 246 -25.46 0.87 -25.53
C PRO A 246 -24.64 0.34 -26.71
N GLY A 247 -23.81 1.21 -27.33
CA GLY A 247 -22.88 0.82 -28.40
C GLY A 247 -21.55 0.23 -27.90
N ASP A 248 -21.22 0.43 -26.63
CA ASP A 248 -19.99 -0.09 -25.99
C ASP A 248 -20.20 -1.44 -25.31
N THR A 249 -21.45 -1.91 -25.22
CA THR A 249 -21.78 -3.26 -24.78
C THR A 249 -21.82 -4.20 -25.98
N LEU A 250 -21.12 -5.32 -25.88
CA LEU A 250 -21.20 -6.40 -26.88
C LEU A 250 -22.67 -6.84 -27.01
N SER A 251 -23.15 -7.00 -28.24
CA SER A 251 -24.47 -7.56 -28.48
C SER A 251 -24.53 -8.96 -27.89
N GLY A 252 -25.32 -9.12 -26.84
CA GLY A 252 -25.67 -10.42 -26.26
C GLY A 252 -26.55 -11.25 -27.18
#